data_AF-A0A9P1WYW3-F1
#
_entry.id   AF-A0A9P1WYW3-F1
#
_cell.length_a   1.000
_cell.length_b   1.000
_cell.length_c   1.000
_cell.angle_alpha   90.00
_cell.angle_beta   90.00
_cell.angle_gamma   90.00
#
_symmetry.space_group_name_H-M   'P 1'
#
loop_
_entity.id
_entity.type
_entity.pdbx_description
1 polymer ?
#
loop_
_entity_poly.entity_id
_entity_poly.type
_entity_poly.pdbx_seq_one_letter_code
_entity_poly.pdbx_strand_id
1 'polypeptide(L)'
;MEIIIYIFVSIAIISLQAITPFVIRKSECFGVNVGERANRNAELTQLKKQYVGQVILWTSFVAIIGIALIQGFHSSENTQAGIFIASMFSQLIVSFIIYYRFHHTTLQWKRDKIEAGEISTNSIIMVDTSFHRRKMVISYTWFIVPLLIFIITLAITVVFYSTAPVDFPIHFDMSGTVTDTVAKSPRVVLLLPMMQLGMIALFIFINFVIARSKQTVENENPTNSLKRNMLFRQISSKAMLIMCTIMVIDFLIMQVVTLLALPAEWMMVTMIISVVLILFGTVLLAVKVGQGGSRLKFADQPDGVNKPIRDDDSFWKAGVIYFNRNDPALFVEKRFGIGWTINTARPVAWLSFVIIIAVIILISILF
;
A
#
# COMPACT_ATOMS: atom_id res chain seq x y z
N MET A 1 27.33 -1.70 -7.17
CA MET A 1 26.09 -0.92 -7.32
C MET A 1 24.85 -1.70 -6.89
N GLU A 2 24.77 -3.00 -7.19
CA GLU A 2 23.72 -3.90 -6.66
C GLU A 2 23.58 -3.89 -5.14
N ILE A 3 24.70 -3.83 -4.41
CA ILE A 3 24.71 -3.70 -2.94
C ILE A 3 24.03 -2.40 -2.48
N ILE A 4 24.15 -1.30 -3.24
CA ILE A 4 23.50 -0.03 -2.89
C ILE A 4 21.98 -0.18 -3.02
N ILE A 5 21.51 -0.83 -4.09
CA ILE A 5 20.07 -1.11 -4.28
C ILE A 5 19.59 -2.03 -3.16
N TYR A 6 20.33 -3.09 -2.85
CA TYR A 6 20.02 -3.99 -1.76
C TYR A 6 19.86 -3.24 -0.43
N ILE A 7 20.83 -2.37 -0.10
CA ILE A 7 20.80 -1.56 1.13
C ILE A 7 19.59 -0.63 1.10
N PHE A 8 19.34 0.06 -0.02
CA PHE A 8 18.22 0.99 -0.16
C PHE A 8 16.87 0.27 0.03
N VAL A 9 16.65 -0.84 -0.66
CA VAL A 9 15.42 -1.64 -0.55
C VAL A 9 15.26 -2.21 0.85
N SER A 10 16.34 -2.73 1.45
CA SER A 10 16.33 -3.21 2.84
C SER A 10 15.93 -2.09 3.80
N ILE A 11 16.57 -0.93 3.74
CA ILE A 11 16.25 0.22 4.61
C ILE A 11 14.79 0.63 4.43
N ALA A 12 14.27 0.63 3.20
CA ALA A 12 12.87 0.95 2.93
C ALA A 12 11.92 -0.06 3.60
N ILE A 13 12.18 -1.37 3.46
CA ILE A 13 11.38 -2.44 4.10
C ILE A 13 11.41 -2.29 5.62
N ILE A 14 12.60 -2.15 6.20
CA ILE A 14 12.80 -2.04 7.65
C ILE A 14 12.07 -0.81 8.19
N SER A 15 12.23 0.33 7.53
CA SER A 15 11.61 1.59 7.95
C SER A 15 10.08 1.50 7.91
N LEU A 16 9.52 0.96 6.82
CA LEU A 16 8.06 0.81 6.67
C LEU A 16 7.48 -0.08 7.77
N GLN A 17 8.12 -1.22 8.06
CA GLN A 17 7.66 -2.13 9.10
C GLN A 17 7.79 -1.52 10.51
N ALA A 18 8.94 -0.93 10.83
CA ALA A 18 9.21 -0.34 12.13
C ALA A 18 8.24 0.81 12.48
N ILE A 19 7.87 1.63 11.49
CA ILE A 19 6.97 2.78 11.68
C ILE A 19 5.49 2.38 11.76
N THR A 20 5.11 1.21 11.23
CA THR A 20 3.70 0.79 11.08
C THR A 20 2.85 0.97 12.35
N PRO A 21 3.27 0.58 13.58
CA PRO A 21 2.47 0.73 14.79
C PRO A 21 2.09 2.19 15.17
N PHE A 22 2.73 3.19 14.56
CA PHE A 22 2.45 4.61 14.79
C PHE A 22 1.60 5.26 13.71
N VAL A 23 1.36 4.56 12.59
CA VAL A 23 0.61 5.10 11.44
C VAL A 23 -0.78 4.46 11.32
N ILE A 24 -0.99 3.31 11.95
CA ILE A 24 -2.31 2.67 12.09
C ILE A 24 -3.30 3.54 12.88
N ARG A 25 -4.57 3.15 12.86
CA ARG A 25 -5.65 3.83 13.60
C ARG A 25 -5.29 3.95 15.09
N LYS A 26 -5.67 5.07 15.70
CA LYS A 26 -5.35 5.35 17.11
C LYS A 26 -6.03 4.40 18.10
N SER A 27 -7.14 3.77 17.73
CA SER A 27 -7.79 2.75 18.56
C SER A 27 -7.10 1.38 18.48
N GLU A 28 -6.21 1.17 17.50
CA GLU A 28 -5.59 -0.11 17.22
C GLU A 28 -4.16 -0.17 17.77
N CYS A 29 -3.78 -1.32 18.31
CA CYS A 29 -2.42 -1.64 18.72
C CYS A 29 -2.10 -3.05 18.24
N PHE A 30 -1.11 -3.21 17.35
CA PHE A 30 -0.73 -4.49 16.76
C PHE A 30 -1.91 -5.32 16.17
N GLY A 31 -2.92 -4.66 15.61
CA GLY A 31 -4.10 -5.33 15.03
C GLY A 31 -5.21 -5.68 16.04
N VAL A 32 -5.06 -5.25 17.29
CA VAL A 32 -6.04 -5.40 18.38
C VAL A 32 -6.69 -4.04 18.65
N ASN A 33 -8.02 -4.01 18.71
CA ASN A 33 -8.74 -2.79 19.06
C ASN A 33 -8.71 -2.60 20.58
N VAL A 34 -7.92 -1.65 21.06
CA VAL A 34 -7.75 -1.31 22.49
C VAL A 34 -8.52 -0.04 22.88
N GLY A 35 -8.98 0.77 21.90
CA GLY A 35 -9.58 2.09 22.13
C GLY A 35 -8.56 3.24 22.07
N GLU A 36 -9.00 4.46 21.71
CA GLU A 36 -8.08 5.59 21.50
C GLU A 36 -7.45 6.04 22.83
N ARG A 37 -8.17 5.93 23.94
CA ARG A 37 -7.68 6.29 25.28
C ARG A 37 -6.61 5.32 25.77
N ALA A 38 -6.90 4.02 25.74
CA ALA A 38 -6.00 2.97 26.19
C ALA A 38 -4.68 2.96 25.42
N ASN A 39 -4.72 3.20 24.10
CA ASN A 39 -3.53 3.21 23.25
C ASN A 39 -2.53 4.35 23.57
N ARG A 40 -2.93 5.33 24.39
CA ARG A 40 -2.06 6.40 24.91
C ARG A 40 -1.36 6.03 26.22
N ASN A 41 -1.67 4.85 26.81
CA ASN A 41 -1.02 4.37 28.02
C ASN A 41 0.49 4.14 27.76
N ALA A 42 1.30 4.40 28.80
CA ALA A 42 2.74 4.18 28.80
C ALA A 42 3.11 2.73 28.47
N GLU A 43 2.33 1.75 28.95
CA GLU A 43 2.58 0.31 28.70
C GLU A 43 2.54 -0.02 27.20
N LEU A 44 1.45 0.35 26.50
CA LEU A 44 1.32 0.11 25.06
C LEU A 44 2.31 0.94 24.24
N THR A 45 2.66 2.14 24.72
CA THR A 45 3.70 2.97 24.09
C THR A 45 5.08 2.31 24.20
N GLN A 46 5.39 1.70 25.34
CA GLN A 46 6.62 0.95 25.54
C GLN A 46 6.66 -0.30 24.65
N LEU A 47 5.56 -1.04 24.51
CA LEU A 47 5.47 -2.16 23.57
C LEU A 47 5.76 -1.74 22.13
N LYS A 48 5.24 -0.60 21.67
CA LYS A 48 5.54 -0.06 20.33
C LYS A 48 7.02 0.26 20.14
N LYS A 49 7.66 0.87 21.15
CA LYS A 49 9.10 1.16 21.11
C LYS A 49 9.96 -0.11 21.09
N GLN A 50 9.60 -1.11 21.90
CA GLN A 50 10.28 -2.40 21.90
C GLN A 50 10.14 -3.12 20.56
N TYR A 51 8.94 -3.08 19.96
CA TYR A 51 8.72 -3.62 18.62
C TYR A 51 9.63 -2.97 17.58
N VAL A 52 9.73 -1.64 17.57
CA VAL A 52 10.61 -0.90 16.64
C VAL A 52 12.05 -1.35 16.79
N GLY A 53 12.56 -1.42 18.02
CA GLY A 53 13.93 -1.86 18.30
C GLY A 53 14.18 -3.28 17.80
N GLN A 54 13.24 -4.20 18.03
CA GLN A 54 13.36 -5.59 17.60
C GLN A 54 13.27 -5.75 16.08
N VAL A 55 12.34 -5.05 15.42
CA VAL A 55 12.26 -5.06 13.96
C VAL A 55 13.58 -4.56 13.40
N ILE A 56 14.01 -3.35 13.75
CA ILE A 56 15.27 -2.76 13.24
C ILE A 56 16.44 -3.71 13.47
N LEU A 57 16.61 -4.24 14.69
CA LEU A 57 17.71 -5.15 15.01
C LEU A 57 17.70 -6.41 14.14
N TRP A 58 16.61 -7.17 14.16
CA TRP A 58 16.57 -8.51 13.55
C TRP A 58 16.46 -8.45 12.04
N THR A 59 15.73 -7.49 11.47
CA THR A 59 15.65 -7.35 10.01
C THR A 59 16.94 -6.75 9.43
N SER A 60 17.64 -5.87 10.17
CA SER A 60 18.98 -5.42 9.77
C SER A 60 20.00 -6.56 9.85
N PHE A 61 19.89 -7.44 10.84
CA PHE A 61 20.74 -8.63 10.92
C PHE A 61 20.56 -9.55 9.71
N VAL A 62 19.31 -9.79 9.29
CA VAL A 62 19.01 -10.52 8.04
C VAL A 62 19.59 -9.79 6.83
N ALA A 63 19.51 -8.46 6.79
CA ALA A 63 20.08 -7.66 5.71
C ALA A 63 21.61 -7.82 5.63
N ILE A 64 22.29 -7.75 6.77
CA ILE A 64 23.75 -7.91 6.87
C ILE A 64 24.16 -9.32 6.43
N ILE A 65 23.43 -10.36 6.84
CA ILE A 65 23.68 -11.73 6.37
C ILE A 65 23.51 -11.80 4.86
N GLY A 66 22.45 -11.23 4.29
CA GLY A 66 22.24 -11.21 2.85
C GLY A 66 23.40 -10.56 2.09
N ILE A 67 23.88 -9.41 2.58
CA ILE A 67 25.06 -8.73 2.03
C ILE A 67 26.31 -9.61 2.14
N ALA A 68 26.54 -10.21 3.31
CA ALA A 68 27.70 -11.07 3.55
C ALA A 68 27.68 -12.30 2.65
N LEU A 69 26.51 -12.89 2.39
CA LEU A 69 26.36 -14.00 1.44
C LEU A 69 26.64 -13.56 0.00
N ILE A 70 26.10 -12.42 -0.43
CA ILE A 70 26.35 -11.89 -1.79
C ILE A 70 27.84 -11.57 -2.01
N GLN A 71 28.52 -11.02 -1.00
CA GLN A 71 29.94 -10.68 -1.07
C GLN A 71 30.86 -11.88 -0.90
N GLY A 72 30.52 -12.82 -0.01
CA GLY A 72 31.34 -13.99 0.30
C GLY A 72 31.25 -15.10 -0.75
N PHE A 73 30.13 -15.19 -1.46
CA PHE A 73 29.96 -16.11 -2.58
C PHE A 73 30.07 -15.34 -3.90
N HIS A 74 31.25 -15.39 -4.54
CA HIS A 74 31.45 -14.95 -5.93
C HIS A 74 30.76 -15.90 -6.93
N SER A 75 29.45 -16.03 -6.79
CA SER A 75 28.59 -16.89 -7.61
C SER A 75 28.07 -16.14 -8.84
N SER A 76 27.44 -16.88 -9.75
CA SER A 76 26.73 -16.30 -10.90
C SER A 76 25.66 -15.28 -10.46
N GLU A 77 25.35 -14.32 -11.35
CA GLU A 77 24.33 -13.29 -11.14
C GLU A 77 22.97 -13.87 -10.71
N ASN A 78 22.57 -15.01 -11.29
CA ASN A 78 21.34 -15.72 -10.90
C ASN A 78 21.32 -16.13 -9.43
N THR A 79 22.46 -16.58 -8.90
CA THR A 79 22.59 -16.95 -7.49
C THR A 79 22.52 -15.72 -6.59
N GLN A 80 23.16 -14.61 -6.98
CA GLN A 80 23.11 -13.35 -6.24
C GLN A 80 21.69 -12.77 -6.22
N ALA A 81 20.97 -12.80 -7.34
CA ALA A 81 19.56 -12.44 -7.42
C ALA A 81 18.70 -13.35 -6.53
N GLY A 82 18.97 -14.65 -6.50
CA GLY A 82 18.32 -15.60 -5.59
C GLY A 82 18.53 -15.25 -4.11
N ILE A 83 19.76 -14.94 -3.71
CA ILE A 83 20.10 -14.50 -2.34
C ILE A 83 19.41 -13.17 -2.01
N PHE A 84 19.41 -12.21 -2.93
CA PHE A 84 18.71 -10.93 -2.79
C PHE A 84 17.23 -11.18 -2.46
N ILE A 85 16.54 -11.94 -3.31
CA ILE A 85 15.11 -12.22 -3.18
C ILE A 85 14.83 -12.96 -1.86
N ALA A 86 15.58 -14.03 -1.58
CA ALA A 86 15.42 -14.81 -0.36
C ALA A 86 15.62 -13.97 0.90
N SER A 87 16.59 -13.04 0.87
CA SER A 87 16.83 -12.14 1.98
C SER A 87 15.69 -11.13 2.19
N MET A 88 15.12 -10.56 1.12
CA MET A 88 13.96 -9.66 1.24
C MET A 88 12.76 -10.39 1.87
N PHE A 89 12.45 -11.60 1.40
CA PHE A 89 11.38 -12.41 2.00
C PHE A 89 11.68 -12.77 3.45
N SER A 90 12.94 -13.08 3.78
CA SER A 90 13.36 -13.37 5.15
C SER A 90 13.15 -12.16 6.07
N GLN A 91 13.43 -10.94 5.63
CA GLN A 91 13.14 -9.72 6.39
C GLN A 91 11.63 -9.57 6.66
N LEU A 92 10.79 -9.82 5.66
CA LEU A 92 9.33 -9.79 5.83
C LEU A 92 8.84 -10.85 6.84
N ILE A 93 9.36 -12.08 6.75
CA ILE A 93 9.00 -13.19 7.64
C ILE A 93 9.41 -12.89 9.08
N VAL A 94 10.66 -12.49 9.30
CA VAL A 94 11.18 -12.15 10.64
C VAL A 94 10.37 -11.03 11.27
N SER A 95 10.05 -9.98 10.51
CA SER A 95 9.21 -8.89 10.97
C SER A 95 7.79 -9.33 11.32
N PHE A 96 7.20 -10.23 10.53
CA PHE A 96 5.89 -10.79 10.83
C PHE A 96 5.88 -11.65 12.10
N ILE A 97 6.93 -12.44 12.34
CA ILE A 97 7.09 -13.21 13.58
C ILE A 97 7.15 -12.27 14.79
N ILE A 98 7.94 -11.20 14.70
CA ILE A 98 8.03 -10.18 15.76
C ILE A 98 6.65 -9.53 15.96
N TYR A 99 5.99 -9.09 14.89
CA TYR A 99 4.64 -8.54 14.94
C TYR A 99 3.66 -9.48 15.64
N TYR A 100 3.64 -10.76 15.26
CA TYR A 100 2.71 -11.75 15.79
C TYR A 100 2.90 -11.96 17.31
N ARG A 101 4.15 -11.92 17.78
CA ARG A 101 4.45 -11.94 19.22
C ARG A 101 3.82 -10.75 19.96
N PHE A 102 4.02 -9.53 19.45
CA PHE A 102 3.43 -8.33 20.05
C PHE A 102 1.90 -8.26 19.91
N HIS A 103 1.33 -8.82 18.84
CA HIS A 103 -0.11 -9.01 18.68
C HIS A 103 -0.67 -9.86 19.82
N HIS A 104 -0.05 -11.01 20.12
CA HIS A 104 -0.45 -11.87 21.23
C HIS A 104 -0.31 -11.19 22.59
N THR A 105 0.81 -10.50 22.84
CA THR A 105 0.99 -9.72 24.07
C THR A 105 -0.12 -8.66 24.24
N THR A 106 -0.53 -8.01 23.15
CA THR A 106 -1.59 -7.00 23.18
C THR A 106 -2.96 -7.62 23.41
N LEU A 107 -3.22 -8.82 22.89
CA LEU A 107 -4.46 -9.57 23.18
C LEU A 107 -4.54 -9.95 24.65
N GLN A 108 -3.44 -10.43 25.25
CA GLN A 108 -3.37 -10.75 26.67
C GLN A 108 -3.60 -9.50 27.51
N TRP A 109 -2.86 -8.43 27.21
CA TRP A 109 -3.03 -7.13 27.86
C TRP A 109 -4.48 -6.65 27.84
N LYS A 110 -5.16 -6.76 26.68
CA LYS A 110 -6.57 -6.36 26.54
C LYS A 110 -7.48 -7.22 27.41
N ARG A 111 -7.26 -8.54 27.50
CA ARG A 111 -8.05 -9.44 28.36
C ARG A 111 -7.91 -9.07 29.82
N ASP A 112 -6.68 -8.90 30.30
CA ASP A 112 -6.40 -8.54 31.70
C ASP A 112 -7.10 -7.22 32.08
N LYS A 113 -7.10 -6.24 31.17
CA LYS A 113 -7.76 -4.93 31.37
C LYS A 113 -9.28 -4.99 31.32
N ILE A 114 -9.85 -5.95 30.59
CA ILE A 114 -11.30 -6.23 30.61
C ILE A 114 -11.67 -6.91 31.93
N GLU A 115 -10.89 -7.90 32.38
CA GLU A 115 -11.12 -8.61 33.64
C GLU A 115 -10.98 -7.69 34.86
N ALA A 116 -10.03 -6.75 34.83
CA ALA A 116 -9.88 -5.70 35.84
C ALA A 116 -10.98 -4.63 35.81
N GLY A 117 -11.89 -4.64 34.82
CA GLY A 117 -12.95 -3.64 34.64
C GLY A 117 -12.46 -2.26 34.16
N GLU A 118 -11.20 -2.14 33.75
CA GLU A 118 -10.61 -0.90 33.22
C GLU A 118 -11.13 -0.57 31.82
N ILE A 119 -11.42 -1.60 31.02
CA ILE A 119 -11.96 -1.50 29.65
C ILE A 119 -13.32 -2.20 29.59
N SER A 120 -14.33 -1.48 29.12
CA SER A 120 -15.62 -2.09 28.76
C SER A 120 -15.68 -2.35 27.26
N THR A 121 -16.28 -3.48 26.86
CA THR A 121 -16.53 -3.83 25.46
C THR A 121 -18.02 -3.85 25.16
N ASN A 122 -18.38 -3.59 23.90
CA ASN A 122 -19.74 -3.73 23.43
C ASN A 122 -19.73 -4.26 21.99
N SER A 123 -20.66 -5.19 21.72
CA SER A 123 -20.90 -5.76 20.39
C SER A 123 -21.80 -4.87 19.52
N ILE A 124 -22.47 -3.88 20.11
CA ILE A 124 -23.33 -2.95 19.37
C ILE A 124 -22.46 -2.06 18.48
N ILE A 125 -22.64 -2.23 17.17
CA ILE A 125 -22.03 -1.39 16.13
C ILE A 125 -23.06 -0.32 15.77
N MET A 126 -22.73 0.95 16.00
CA MET A 126 -23.52 2.04 15.41
C MET A 126 -23.32 2.04 13.89
N VAL A 127 -24.42 1.91 13.15
CA VAL A 127 -24.44 1.99 11.69
C VAL A 127 -25.30 3.18 11.29
N ASP A 128 -24.74 4.11 10.52
CA ASP A 128 -25.52 5.15 9.85
C ASP A 128 -26.20 4.56 8.61
N THR A 129 -27.54 4.49 8.62
CA THR A 129 -28.33 3.91 7.53
C THR A 129 -28.48 4.88 6.33
N SER A 130 -28.20 6.17 6.51
CA SER A 130 -28.28 7.21 5.45
C SER A 130 -27.04 7.25 4.54
N PHE A 131 -26.07 6.37 4.81
CA PHE A 131 -24.72 6.35 4.25
C PHE A 131 -24.64 6.24 2.72
N HIS A 132 -25.49 5.42 2.10
CA HIS A 132 -25.51 5.20 0.64
C HIS A 132 -25.75 6.48 -0.18
N ARG A 133 -26.24 7.55 0.45
CA ARG A 133 -26.59 8.82 -0.21
C ARG A 133 -25.43 9.81 -0.31
N ARG A 134 -24.27 9.55 0.31
CA ARG A 134 -23.15 10.52 0.36
C ARG A 134 -22.02 10.15 -0.62
N LYS A 135 -21.49 11.15 -1.34
CA LYS A 135 -20.33 10.98 -2.23
C LYS A 135 -19.04 10.85 -1.40
N MET A 136 -18.54 9.63 -1.29
CA MET A 136 -17.36 9.31 -0.46
C MET A 136 -16.03 9.30 -1.21
N VAL A 137 -16.09 9.23 -2.53
CA VAL A 137 -14.92 9.21 -3.42
C VAL A 137 -15.11 10.26 -4.50
N ILE A 138 -14.02 10.61 -5.17
CA ILE A 138 -14.12 11.47 -6.35
C ILE A 138 -14.93 10.77 -7.45
N SER A 139 -15.57 11.57 -8.29
CA SER A 139 -16.28 11.06 -9.45
C SER A 139 -15.33 10.31 -10.38
N TYR A 140 -15.76 9.16 -10.91
CA TYR A 140 -15.02 8.40 -11.92
C TYR A 140 -14.75 9.22 -13.19
N THR A 141 -15.53 10.26 -13.45
CA THR A 141 -15.30 11.20 -14.57
C THR A 141 -13.91 11.82 -14.55
N TRP A 142 -13.29 11.98 -13.38
CA TRP A 142 -11.94 12.55 -13.30
C TRP A 142 -10.84 11.64 -13.88
N PHE A 143 -11.11 10.34 -14.05
CA PHE A 143 -10.20 9.44 -14.77
C PHE A 143 -10.12 9.76 -16.27
N ILE A 144 -10.93 10.71 -16.78
CA ILE A 144 -10.73 11.26 -18.12
C ILE A 144 -9.34 11.88 -18.29
N VAL A 145 -8.74 12.44 -17.24
CA VAL A 145 -7.40 13.05 -17.30
C VAL A 145 -6.33 12.02 -17.66
N PRO A 146 -6.12 10.94 -16.88
CA PRO A 146 -5.16 9.91 -17.27
C PRO A 146 -5.57 9.17 -18.55
N LEU A 147 -6.86 9.01 -18.85
CA LEU A 147 -7.31 8.43 -20.13
C LEU A 147 -6.92 9.30 -21.34
N LEU A 148 -7.03 10.62 -21.24
CA LEU A 148 -6.58 11.53 -22.30
C LEU A 148 -5.07 11.42 -22.52
N ILE A 149 -4.29 11.32 -21.44
CA ILE A 149 -2.84 11.09 -21.55
C ILE A 149 -2.55 9.76 -22.25
N PHE A 150 -3.28 8.69 -21.92
CA PHE A 150 -3.19 7.42 -22.63
C PHE A 150 -3.52 7.54 -24.13
N ILE A 151 -4.57 8.26 -24.49
CA ILE A 151 -4.92 8.51 -25.91
C ILE A 151 -3.80 9.30 -26.62
N ILE A 152 -3.19 10.28 -25.94
CA ILE A 152 -2.04 11.01 -26.46
C ILE A 152 -0.85 10.06 -26.68
N THR A 153 -0.53 9.19 -25.71
CA THR A 153 0.51 8.16 -25.85
C THR A 153 0.26 7.26 -27.05
N LEU A 154 -0.99 6.82 -27.24
CA LEU A 154 -1.39 5.97 -28.36
C LEU A 154 -1.25 6.72 -29.70
N ALA A 155 -1.66 7.98 -29.76
CA ALA A 155 -1.53 8.81 -30.96
C ALA A 155 -0.07 9.03 -31.34
N ILE A 156 0.78 9.39 -30.37
CA ILE A 156 2.24 9.53 -30.56
C ILE A 156 2.84 8.22 -31.04
N THR A 157 2.47 7.10 -30.42
CA THR A 157 2.87 5.76 -30.85
C THR A 157 2.61 5.52 -32.33
N VAL A 158 1.38 5.79 -32.79
CA VAL A 158 1.01 5.56 -34.19
C VAL A 158 1.73 6.51 -35.14
N VAL A 159 1.82 7.80 -34.78
CA VAL A 159 2.43 8.84 -35.63
C VAL A 159 3.93 8.60 -35.81
N PHE A 160 4.65 8.24 -34.75
CA PHE A 160 6.11 8.10 -34.78
C PHE A 160 6.59 6.65 -35.01
N TYR A 161 5.68 5.68 -35.21
CA TYR A 161 6.03 4.28 -35.42
C TYR A 161 6.96 4.05 -36.62
N SER A 162 6.70 4.76 -37.73
CA SER A 162 7.50 4.61 -38.96
C SER A 162 8.93 5.11 -38.77
N THR A 163 9.10 6.22 -38.05
CA THR A 163 10.39 6.86 -37.77
C THR A 163 11.13 6.26 -36.57
N ALA A 164 10.46 5.45 -35.76
CA ALA A 164 11.04 4.86 -34.56
C ALA A 164 12.22 3.93 -34.89
N PRO A 165 13.20 3.79 -33.97
CA PRO A 165 14.34 2.89 -34.12
C PRO A 165 13.96 1.47 -34.53
N VAL A 166 14.89 0.78 -35.21
CA VAL A 166 14.70 -0.62 -35.61
C VAL A 166 14.68 -1.54 -34.39
N ASP A 167 15.44 -1.21 -33.35
CA ASP A 167 15.52 -1.96 -32.11
C ASP A 167 15.18 -1.05 -30.91
N PHE A 168 14.43 -1.59 -29.95
CA PHE A 168 14.08 -0.90 -28.72
C PHE A 168 14.85 -1.47 -27.53
N PRO A 169 15.34 -0.59 -26.63
CA PRO A 169 15.93 -1.05 -25.38
C PRO A 169 14.86 -1.60 -24.45
N ILE A 170 15.10 -2.80 -23.91
CA ILE A 170 14.21 -3.45 -22.93
C ILE A 170 14.87 -3.63 -21.55
N HIS A 171 16.20 -3.69 -21.51
CA HIS A 171 16.96 -3.68 -20.28
C HIS A 171 18.04 -2.61 -20.32
N PHE A 172 18.21 -1.95 -19.19
CA PHE A 172 19.27 -0.98 -18.95
C PHE A 172 20.09 -1.47 -17.76
N ASP A 173 21.40 -1.31 -17.85
CA ASP A 173 22.22 -1.39 -16.65
C ASP A 173 22.02 -0.14 -15.78
N MET A 174 22.64 -0.16 -14.61
CA MET A 174 22.54 0.92 -13.64
C MET A 174 23.31 2.19 -14.06
N SER A 175 24.12 2.14 -15.13
CA SER A 175 24.74 3.32 -15.75
C SER A 175 23.84 3.97 -16.80
N GLY A 176 22.67 3.39 -17.08
CA GLY A 176 21.76 3.81 -18.14
C GLY A 176 22.17 3.31 -19.52
N THR A 177 23.13 2.38 -19.60
CA THR A 177 23.55 1.75 -20.85
C THR A 177 22.61 0.62 -21.20
N VAL A 178 22.25 0.50 -22.47
CA VAL A 178 21.36 -0.55 -22.96
C VAL A 178 22.10 -1.88 -22.92
N THR A 179 21.56 -2.87 -22.21
CA THR A 179 22.13 -4.23 -22.14
C THR A 179 21.45 -5.18 -23.09
N ASP A 180 20.11 -5.07 -23.21
CA ASP A 180 19.31 -5.89 -24.12
C ASP A 180 18.37 -5.04 -24.96
N THR A 181 18.18 -5.48 -26.19
CA THR A 181 17.26 -4.86 -27.15
C THR A 181 16.30 -5.89 -27.74
N VAL A 182 15.19 -5.39 -28.29
CA VAL A 182 14.21 -6.19 -29.02
C VAL A 182 13.86 -5.51 -30.34
N ALA A 183 13.67 -6.30 -31.39
CA ALA A 183 13.29 -5.79 -32.70
C ALA A 183 11.92 -5.10 -32.68
N LYS A 184 11.81 -4.00 -33.43
CA LYS A 184 10.56 -3.23 -33.59
C LYS A 184 9.46 -4.12 -34.16
N SER A 185 8.34 -4.14 -33.46
CA SER A 185 7.08 -4.71 -33.93
C SER A 185 5.90 -3.93 -33.37
N PRO A 186 4.71 -3.97 -34.02
CA PRO A 186 3.53 -3.30 -33.50
C PRO A 186 3.19 -3.75 -32.07
N ARG A 187 3.41 -5.03 -31.76
CA ARG A 187 3.23 -5.61 -30.43
C ARG A 187 4.15 -4.94 -29.40
N VAL A 188 5.46 -4.92 -29.67
CA VAL A 188 6.45 -4.32 -28.73
C VAL A 188 6.13 -2.86 -28.43
N VAL A 189 5.80 -2.05 -29.44
CA VAL A 189 5.55 -0.62 -29.25
C VAL A 189 4.26 -0.34 -28.46
N LEU A 190 3.29 -1.26 -28.51
CA LEU A 190 2.04 -1.15 -27.77
C LEU A 190 2.16 -1.60 -26.30
N LEU A 191 3.27 -2.21 -25.88
CA LEU A 191 3.47 -2.68 -24.52
C LEU A 191 3.26 -1.56 -23.48
N LEU A 192 3.96 -0.43 -23.63
CA LEU A 192 3.86 0.68 -22.66
C LEU A 192 2.47 1.33 -22.66
N PRO A 193 1.82 1.65 -23.80
CA PRO A 193 0.41 2.07 -23.81
C PRO A 193 -0.53 1.08 -23.12
N MET A 194 -0.36 -0.23 -23.31
CA MET A 194 -1.21 -1.23 -22.68
C MET A 194 -0.95 -1.35 -21.17
N MET A 195 0.31 -1.22 -20.72
CA MET A 195 0.63 -1.09 -19.30
C MET A 195 0.00 0.17 -18.69
N GLN A 196 0.03 1.29 -19.40
CA GLN A 196 -0.62 2.54 -19.00
C GLN A 196 -2.13 2.36 -18.83
N LEU A 197 -2.80 1.69 -19.78
CA LEU A 197 -4.22 1.35 -19.68
C LEU A 197 -4.53 0.41 -18.51
N GLY A 198 -3.71 -0.62 -18.32
CA GLY A 198 -3.81 -1.54 -17.17
C GLY A 198 -3.65 -0.80 -15.83
N MET A 199 -2.72 0.15 -15.76
CA MET A 199 -2.51 1.01 -14.60
C MET A 199 -3.75 1.87 -14.30
N ILE A 200 -4.33 2.51 -15.32
CA ILE A 200 -5.56 3.30 -15.17
C ILE A 200 -6.70 2.42 -14.65
N ALA A 201 -6.89 1.24 -15.23
CA ALA A 201 -7.91 0.28 -14.79
C ALA A 201 -7.71 -0.14 -13.33
N LEU A 202 -6.46 -0.41 -12.93
CA LEU A 202 -6.11 -0.74 -11.55
C LEU A 202 -6.46 0.40 -10.58
N PHE A 203 -6.14 1.65 -10.91
CA PHE A 203 -6.47 2.79 -10.04
C PHE A 203 -7.98 3.10 -9.99
N ILE A 204 -8.72 2.88 -11.09
CA ILE A 204 -10.19 2.90 -11.07
C ILE A 204 -10.73 1.83 -10.12
N PHE A 205 -10.17 0.63 -10.17
CA PHE A 205 -10.52 -0.47 -9.28
C PHE A 205 -10.19 -0.15 -7.82
N ILE A 206 -9.02 0.42 -7.52
CA ILE A 206 -8.67 0.89 -6.17
C ILE A 206 -9.69 1.94 -5.70
N ASN A 207 -10.07 2.90 -6.54
CA ASN A 207 -11.10 3.88 -6.18
C ASN A 207 -12.46 3.23 -5.87
N PHE A 208 -12.81 2.16 -6.60
CA PHE A 208 -13.98 1.32 -6.31
C PHE A 208 -13.85 0.60 -4.96
N VAL A 209 -12.69 0.02 -4.62
CA VAL A 209 -12.43 -0.59 -3.31
C VAL A 209 -12.61 0.44 -2.19
N ILE A 210 -12.06 1.64 -2.34
CA ILE A 210 -12.22 2.73 -1.35
C ILE A 210 -13.69 3.06 -1.15
N ALA A 211 -14.46 3.21 -2.24
CA ALA A 211 -15.87 3.53 -2.19
C ALA A 211 -16.71 2.43 -1.51
N ARG A 212 -16.43 1.16 -1.82
CA ARG A 212 -17.21 -0.01 -1.37
C ARG A 212 -16.72 -0.61 -0.05
N SER A 213 -15.59 -0.18 0.47
CA SER A 213 -15.07 -0.68 1.74
C SER A 213 -16.04 -0.44 2.89
N LYS A 214 -16.09 -1.39 3.83
CA LYS A 214 -16.87 -1.25 5.07
C LYS A 214 -16.44 -0.02 5.85
N GLN A 215 -17.41 0.71 6.39
CA GLN A 215 -17.13 1.81 7.29
C GLN A 215 -16.83 1.30 8.69
N THR A 216 -15.70 1.71 9.24
CA THR A 216 -15.28 1.40 10.60
C THR A 216 -15.53 2.62 11.48
N VAL A 217 -16.63 2.56 12.24
CA VAL A 217 -17.02 3.58 13.23
C VAL A 217 -16.50 3.19 14.61
N GLU A 218 -15.88 4.15 15.29
CA GLU A 218 -15.44 4.02 16.68
C GLU A 218 -16.58 4.38 17.63
N ASN A 219 -16.84 3.52 18.62
CA ASN A 219 -17.90 3.72 19.61
C ASN A 219 -17.64 4.91 20.55
N GLU A 220 -16.37 5.23 20.81
CA GLU A 220 -15.95 6.35 21.66
C GLU A 220 -16.45 7.71 21.12
N ASN A 221 -16.36 7.93 19.80
CA ASN A 221 -16.84 9.15 19.16
C ASN A 221 -17.45 8.87 17.76
N PRO A 222 -18.70 8.35 17.70
CA PRO A 222 -19.30 7.89 16.44
C PRO A 222 -19.40 9.01 15.40
N THR A 223 -19.86 10.20 15.79
CA THR A 223 -20.11 11.32 14.87
C THR A 223 -18.82 11.81 14.21
N ASN A 224 -17.75 12.00 14.99
CA ASN A 224 -16.46 12.42 14.43
C ASN A 224 -15.75 11.27 13.71
N SER A 225 -15.88 10.02 14.18
CA SER A 225 -15.33 8.84 13.51
C SER A 225 -15.92 8.67 12.10
N LEU A 226 -17.23 8.87 11.96
CA LEU A 226 -17.92 8.89 10.66
C LEU A 226 -17.35 9.99 9.74
N LYS A 227 -17.23 11.24 10.24
CA LYS A 227 -16.67 12.37 9.49
C LYS A 227 -15.21 12.12 9.07
N ARG A 228 -14.37 11.61 9.98
CA ARG A 228 -12.97 11.21 9.72
C ARG A 228 -12.90 10.19 8.59
N ASN A 229 -13.72 9.15 8.67
CA ASN A 229 -13.73 8.08 7.67
C ASN A 229 -14.12 8.59 6.29
N MET A 230 -15.14 9.45 6.21
CA MET A 230 -15.58 10.05 4.94
C MET A 230 -14.49 10.92 4.31
N LEU A 231 -13.87 11.80 5.09
CA LEU A 231 -12.79 12.67 4.61
C LEU A 231 -11.55 11.85 4.22
N PHE A 232 -11.21 10.82 5.00
CA PHE A 232 -10.14 9.89 4.66
C PHE A 232 -10.36 9.26 3.29
N ARG A 233 -11.56 8.73 3.00
CA ARG A 233 -11.89 8.16 1.68
C ARG A 233 -11.78 9.16 0.56
N GLN A 234 -12.27 10.39 0.75
CA GLN A 234 -12.18 11.44 -0.27
C GLN A 234 -10.72 11.84 -0.53
N ILE A 235 -9.92 12.01 0.53
CA ILE A 235 -8.50 12.35 0.41
C ILE A 235 -7.72 11.21 -0.24
N SER A 236 -7.92 9.97 0.21
CA SER A 236 -7.27 8.79 -0.38
C SER A 236 -7.65 8.63 -1.86
N SER A 237 -8.93 8.81 -2.21
CA SER A 237 -9.41 8.76 -3.59
C SER A 237 -8.73 9.81 -4.48
N LYS A 238 -8.62 11.07 -4.01
CA LYS A 238 -7.88 12.13 -4.71
C LYS A 238 -6.40 11.80 -4.86
N ALA A 239 -5.76 11.33 -3.79
CA ALA A 239 -4.36 10.95 -3.81
C ALA A 239 -4.09 9.81 -4.82
N MET A 240 -4.97 8.81 -4.88
CA MET A 240 -4.88 7.70 -5.83
C MET A 240 -4.98 8.20 -7.29
N LEU A 241 -5.85 9.17 -7.59
CA LEU A 241 -5.92 9.77 -8.93
C LEU A 241 -4.64 10.55 -9.29
N ILE A 242 -4.10 11.32 -8.35
CA ILE A 242 -2.86 12.08 -8.56
C ILE A 242 -1.70 11.12 -8.83
N MET A 243 -1.54 10.08 -8.02
CA MET A 243 -0.50 9.05 -8.22
C MET A 243 -0.69 8.31 -9.56
N CYS A 244 -1.92 7.96 -9.92
CA CYS A 244 -2.24 7.38 -11.22
C CYS A 244 -1.78 8.29 -12.36
N THR A 245 -2.11 9.58 -12.29
CA THR A 245 -1.76 10.56 -13.32
C THR A 245 -0.24 10.71 -13.45
N ILE A 246 0.49 10.78 -12.33
CA ILE A 246 1.95 10.84 -12.34
C ILE A 246 2.55 9.60 -13.03
N MET A 247 2.13 8.40 -12.64
CA MET A 247 2.64 7.15 -13.24
C MET A 247 2.29 7.04 -14.73
N VAL A 248 1.10 7.48 -15.12
CA VAL A 248 0.66 7.53 -16.53
C VAL A 248 1.51 8.52 -17.33
N ILE A 249 1.94 9.63 -16.74
CA ILE A 249 2.90 10.56 -17.36
C ILE A 249 4.28 9.90 -17.52
N ASP A 250 4.76 9.15 -16.52
CA ASP A 250 6.03 8.42 -16.63
C ASP A 250 6.02 7.47 -17.82
N PHE A 251 4.93 6.73 -18.04
CA PHE A 251 4.75 5.86 -19.22
C PHE A 251 4.76 6.64 -20.53
N LEU A 252 4.11 7.82 -20.57
CA LEU A 252 4.14 8.68 -21.76
C LEU A 252 5.57 9.15 -22.06
N ILE A 253 6.31 9.60 -21.05
CA ILE A 253 7.69 10.07 -21.21
C ILE A 253 8.58 8.94 -21.68
N MET A 254 8.47 7.75 -21.08
CA MET A 254 9.17 6.55 -21.52
C MET A 254 8.87 6.24 -22.99
N GLN A 255 7.59 6.26 -23.39
CA GLN A 255 7.19 6.03 -24.77
C GLN A 255 7.83 7.04 -25.74
N VAL A 256 7.82 8.33 -25.40
CA VAL A 256 8.42 9.39 -26.22
C VAL A 256 9.93 9.22 -26.35
N VAL A 257 10.63 8.95 -25.24
CA VAL A 257 12.08 8.74 -25.22
C VAL A 257 12.46 7.56 -26.12
N THR A 258 11.74 6.45 -25.99
CA THR A 258 11.98 5.23 -26.79
C THR A 258 11.67 5.43 -28.28
N LEU A 259 10.54 6.05 -28.62
CA LEU A 259 10.14 6.26 -30.03
C LEU A 259 11.03 7.24 -30.78
N LEU A 260 11.51 8.27 -30.09
CA LEU A 260 12.31 9.35 -30.69
C LEU A 260 13.82 9.19 -30.46
N ALA A 261 14.25 8.09 -29.84
CA ALA A 261 15.65 7.84 -29.47
C ALA A 261 16.29 9.01 -28.69
N LEU A 262 15.54 9.58 -27.74
CA LEU A 262 16.03 10.66 -26.88
C LEU A 262 16.98 10.12 -25.80
N PRO A 263 17.79 10.98 -25.16
CA PRO A 263 18.65 10.56 -24.05
C PRO A 263 17.85 9.92 -22.91
N ALA A 264 18.30 8.75 -22.44
CA ALA A 264 17.66 8.01 -21.35
C ALA A 264 17.60 8.78 -20.02
N GLU A 265 18.46 9.79 -19.87
CA GLU A 265 18.47 10.72 -18.73
C GLU A 265 17.12 11.39 -18.49
N TRP A 266 16.37 11.74 -19.55
CA TRP A 266 15.05 12.35 -19.42
C TRP A 266 14.05 11.43 -18.73
N MET A 267 14.07 10.14 -19.08
CA MET A 267 13.25 9.11 -18.42
C MET A 267 13.69 8.93 -16.96
N MET A 268 15.00 8.82 -16.70
CA MET A 268 15.52 8.62 -15.35
C MET A 268 15.20 9.80 -14.40
N VAL A 269 15.41 11.04 -14.85
CA VAL A 269 15.12 12.24 -14.07
C VAL A 269 13.64 12.33 -13.73
N THR A 270 12.77 12.06 -14.71
CA THR A 270 11.31 12.12 -14.50
C THR A 270 10.84 11.04 -13.55
N MET A 271 11.32 9.80 -13.68
CA MET A 271 11.05 8.72 -12.72
C MET A 271 11.52 9.07 -11.29
N ILE A 272 12.70 9.66 -11.13
CA ILE A 272 13.20 10.09 -9.81
C ILE A 272 12.28 11.15 -9.20
N ILE A 273 11.89 12.16 -9.99
CA ILE A 273 10.95 13.20 -9.54
C ILE A 273 9.62 12.58 -9.12
N SER A 274 9.06 11.68 -9.94
CA SER A 274 7.81 10.98 -9.67
C SER A 274 7.89 10.16 -8.37
N VAL A 275 8.98 9.42 -8.16
CA VAL A 275 9.23 8.66 -6.91
C VAL A 275 9.27 9.60 -5.71
N VAL A 276 10.02 10.71 -5.79
CA VAL A 276 10.11 11.69 -4.69
C VAL A 276 8.75 12.29 -4.37
N LEU A 277 7.97 12.69 -5.39
CA LEU A 277 6.63 13.25 -5.20
C LEU A 277 5.65 12.24 -4.58
N ILE A 278 5.67 10.99 -5.04
CA ILE A 278 4.80 9.92 -4.52
C ILE A 278 5.17 9.58 -3.07
N LEU A 279 6.47 9.44 -2.77
CA LEU A 279 6.94 9.17 -1.41
C LEU A 279 6.58 10.32 -0.47
N PHE A 280 6.85 11.56 -0.88
CA PHE A 280 6.51 12.74 -0.11
C PHE A 280 5.01 12.84 0.15
N GLY A 281 4.19 12.67 -0.89
CA GLY A 281 2.72 12.65 -0.78
C GLY A 281 2.23 11.56 0.18
N THR A 282 2.80 10.35 0.08
CA THR A 282 2.45 9.22 0.96
C THR A 282 2.81 9.50 2.42
N VAL A 283 4.00 10.05 2.68
CA VAL A 283 4.43 10.45 4.03
C VAL A 283 3.52 11.56 4.57
N LEU A 284 3.19 12.56 3.77
CA LEU A 284 2.25 13.61 4.16
C LEU A 284 0.88 13.05 4.54
N LEU A 285 0.33 12.13 3.75
CA LEU A 285 -0.94 11.47 4.05
C LEU A 285 -0.86 10.66 5.36
N ALA A 286 0.20 9.89 5.54
CA ALA A 286 0.44 9.13 6.77
C ALA A 286 0.51 10.02 8.02
N VAL A 287 1.21 11.17 7.93
CA VAL A 287 1.45 12.07 9.06
C VAL A 287 0.28 13.01 9.34
N LYS A 288 -0.39 13.54 8.31
CA LYS A 288 -1.48 14.53 8.46
C LYS A 288 -2.86 13.89 8.57
N VAL A 289 -3.11 12.79 7.85
CA VAL A 289 -4.44 12.15 7.77
C VAL A 289 -4.47 10.88 8.63
N GLY A 290 -3.45 10.04 8.51
CA GLY A 290 -3.35 8.74 9.18
C GLY A 290 -4.38 7.73 8.67
N GLN A 291 -4.19 6.45 9.05
CA GLN A 291 -5.14 5.39 8.67
C GLN A 291 -6.54 5.70 9.23
N GLY A 292 -7.56 5.60 8.38
CA GLY A 292 -8.96 5.89 8.74
C GLY A 292 -9.28 7.35 9.06
N GLY A 293 -8.36 8.30 8.81
CA GLY A 293 -8.52 9.71 9.17
C GLY A 293 -8.26 10.00 10.65
N SER A 294 -7.60 9.08 11.35
CA SER A 294 -7.38 9.15 12.80
C SER A 294 -6.59 10.38 13.30
N ARG A 295 -5.86 11.05 12.41
CA ARG A 295 -5.09 12.27 12.72
C ARG A 295 -5.83 13.58 12.40
N LEU A 296 -7.01 13.50 11.77
CA LEU A 296 -7.88 14.65 11.56
C LEU A 296 -8.52 15.10 12.88
N LYS A 297 -8.32 16.36 13.25
CA LYS A 297 -8.84 16.96 14.48
C LYS A 297 -10.12 17.74 14.18
N PHE A 298 -11.12 17.60 15.04
CA PHE A 298 -12.37 18.38 15.05
C PHE A 298 -12.53 19.04 16.43
N ALA A 299 -13.16 20.23 16.47
CA ALA A 299 -13.30 21.04 17.68
C ALA A 299 -14.14 20.37 18.77
N ASP A 300 -15.14 19.55 18.38
CA ASP A 300 -16.06 18.89 19.31
C ASP A 300 -15.55 17.50 19.74
N GLN A 301 -14.44 17.44 20.45
CA GLN A 301 -14.04 16.21 21.16
C GLN A 301 -14.61 16.28 22.59
N PRO A 302 -15.71 15.58 22.90
CA PRO A 302 -16.08 15.37 24.29
C PRO A 302 -14.99 14.51 24.93
N ASP A 303 -14.10 15.13 25.68
CA ASP A 303 -13.15 14.46 26.55
C ASP A 303 -13.93 13.87 27.75
N GLY A 304 -13.68 12.59 28.07
CA GLY A 304 -13.99 12.06 29.40
C GLY A 304 -15.07 10.99 29.54
N VAL A 305 -15.82 10.60 28.50
CA VAL A 305 -16.80 9.51 28.63
C VAL A 305 -16.15 8.15 28.34
N ASN A 306 -16.10 7.27 29.34
CA ASN A 306 -15.64 5.89 29.19
C ASN A 306 -16.70 5.09 28.40
N LYS A 307 -16.63 5.14 27.08
CA LYS A 307 -17.52 4.38 26.21
C LYS A 307 -16.93 3.01 25.91
N PRO A 308 -17.77 1.99 25.77
CA PRO A 308 -17.27 0.66 25.48
C PRO A 308 -16.64 0.58 24.09
N ILE A 309 -15.49 -0.07 24.01
CA ILE A 309 -14.79 -0.30 22.74
C ILE A 309 -15.50 -1.41 21.96
N ARG A 310 -15.38 -1.35 20.63
CA ARG A 310 -15.95 -2.38 19.76
C ARG A 310 -15.18 -3.68 19.89
N ASP A 311 -15.88 -4.78 20.15
CA ASP A 311 -15.30 -6.12 20.20
C ASP A 311 -15.51 -6.88 18.89
N ASP A 312 -14.56 -6.75 17.97
CA ASP A 312 -14.55 -7.45 16.69
C ASP A 312 -13.23 -8.19 16.41
N ASP A 313 -12.38 -8.36 17.44
CA ASP A 313 -11.05 -8.98 17.30
C ASP A 313 -11.11 -10.45 16.87
N SER A 314 -12.18 -11.16 17.23
CA SER A 314 -12.41 -12.56 16.84
C SER A 314 -12.48 -12.77 15.31
N PHE A 315 -12.85 -11.72 14.56
CA PHE A 315 -12.89 -11.71 13.10
C PHE A 315 -11.54 -11.39 12.44
N TRP A 316 -10.52 -10.98 13.20
CA TRP A 316 -9.19 -10.63 12.70
C TRP A 316 -8.16 -11.69 13.08
N LYS A 317 -7.95 -12.66 12.19
CA LYS A 317 -6.97 -13.73 12.39
C LYS A 317 -5.56 -13.16 12.32
N ALA A 318 -4.77 -13.40 13.37
CA ALA A 318 -3.45 -12.82 13.58
C ALA A 318 -3.43 -11.27 13.48
N GLY A 319 -4.57 -10.60 13.67
CA GLY A 319 -4.69 -9.13 13.56
C GLY A 319 -4.58 -8.56 12.14
N VAL A 320 -4.38 -9.40 11.11
CA VAL A 320 -4.14 -8.97 9.72
C VAL A 320 -5.13 -9.56 8.70
N ILE A 321 -5.66 -10.76 8.95
CA ILE A 321 -6.59 -11.43 8.04
C ILE A 321 -8.01 -11.26 8.55
N TYR A 322 -8.86 -10.55 7.80
CA TYR A 322 -10.27 -10.40 8.14
C TYR A 322 -11.09 -11.59 7.64
N PHE A 323 -11.83 -12.24 8.54
CA PHE A 323 -12.69 -13.37 8.25
C PHE A 323 -14.02 -13.25 9.00
N ASN A 324 -15.07 -12.80 8.30
CA ASN A 324 -16.42 -12.76 8.85
C ASN A 324 -17.47 -13.20 7.81
N ARG A 325 -18.08 -14.38 8.03
CA ARG A 325 -19.12 -14.94 7.15
C ARG A 325 -20.45 -14.18 7.24
N ASN A 326 -20.71 -13.47 8.33
CA ASN A 326 -21.94 -12.73 8.55
C ASN A 326 -21.84 -11.29 8.03
N ASP A 327 -20.64 -10.82 7.70
CA ASP A 327 -20.42 -9.49 7.13
C ASP A 327 -20.49 -9.56 5.59
N PRO A 328 -21.44 -8.89 4.93
CA PRO A 328 -21.55 -8.88 3.47
C PRO A 328 -20.44 -8.04 2.80
N ALA A 329 -19.68 -7.24 3.54
CA ALA A 329 -18.62 -6.42 2.97
C ALA A 329 -17.53 -7.29 2.32
N LEU A 330 -17.17 -6.94 1.08
CA LEU A 330 -16.06 -7.56 0.36
C LEU A 330 -14.71 -6.95 0.74
N PHE A 331 -14.69 -5.65 1.02
CA PHE A 331 -13.47 -4.91 1.36
C PHE A 331 -13.61 -4.27 2.73
N VAL A 332 -12.52 -4.31 3.51
CA VAL A 332 -12.43 -3.74 4.85
C VAL A 332 -11.12 -3.00 5.01
N GLU A 333 -11.06 -2.02 5.89
CA GLU A 333 -9.80 -1.34 6.20
C GLU A 333 -8.87 -2.25 7.00
N LYS A 334 -7.57 -2.25 6.67
CA LYS A 334 -6.57 -2.98 7.45
C LYS A 334 -6.49 -2.42 8.87
N ARG A 335 -6.37 -3.31 9.86
CA ARG A 335 -6.06 -2.94 11.25
C ARG A 335 -4.57 -2.73 11.51
N PHE A 336 -3.74 -3.53 10.87
CA PHE A 336 -2.29 -3.36 10.89
C PHE A 336 -1.78 -3.01 9.47
N GLY A 337 -1.11 -1.86 9.35
CA GLY A 337 -0.75 -1.25 8.07
C GLY A 337 -1.74 -0.20 7.57
N ILE A 338 -1.50 0.28 6.35
CA ILE A 338 -2.30 1.32 5.67
C ILE A 338 -3.09 0.69 4.52
N GLY A 339 -4.31 1.20 4.29
CA GLY A 339 -5.16 0.82 3.17
C GLY A 339 -6.22 -0.22 3.51
N TRP A 340 -6.60 -1.01 2.50
CA TRP A 340 -7.73 -1.93 2.53
C TRP A 340 -7.30 -3.36 2.25
N THR A 341 -8.09 -4.32 2.73
CA THR A 341 -7.97 -5.75 2.48
C THR A 341 -9.34 -6.33 2.16
N ILE A 342 -9.38 -7.60 1.76
CA ILE A 342 -10.63 -8.30 1.51
C ILE A 342 -11.17 -8.99 2.77
N ASN A 343 -12.48 -9.23 2.80
CA ASN A 343 -13.06 -10.22 3.68
C ASN A 343 -12.81 -11.62 3.11
N THR A 344 -11.83 -12.32 3.67
CA THR A 344 -11.39 -13.64 3.18
C THR A 344 -12.46 -14.73 3.32
N ALA A 345 -13.51 -14.49 4.12
CA ALA A 345 -14.68 -15.38 4.22
C ALA A 345 -15.61 -15.32 3.00
N ARG A 346 -15.41 -14.38 2.07
CA ARG A 346 -16.24 -14.18 0.88
C ARG A 346 -15.49 -14.65 -0.38
N PRO A 347 -15.90 -15.76 -1.02
CA PRO A 347 -15.27 -16.23 -2.26
C PRO A 347 -15.24 -15.16 -3.36
N VAL A 348 -16.31 -14.36 -3.48
CA VAL A 348 -16.40 -13.26 -4.46
C VAL A 348 -15.31 -12.20 -4.25
N ALA A 349 -14.84 -11.99 -3.01
CA ALA A 349 -13.77 -11.03 -2.76
C ALA A 349 -12.41 -11.51 -3.29
N TRP A 350 -12.20 -12.82 -3.44
CA TRP A 350 -10.98 -13.37 -4.04
C TRP A 350 -10.91 -13.17 -5.56
N LEU A 351 -12.06 -12.99 -6.23
CA LEU A 351 -12.11 -12.70 -7.66
C LEU A 351 -11.33 -11.43 -8.00
N SER A 352 -11.21 -10.44 -7.10
CA SER A 352 -10.38 -9.27 -7.37
C SER A 352 -8.90 -9.62 -7.56
N PHE A 353 -8.36 -10.56 -6.78
CA PHE A 353 -6.98 -11.01 -6.93
C PHE A 353 -6.80 -11.83 -8.21
N VAL A 354 -7.73 -12.75 -8.48
CA VAL A 354 -7.71 -13.57 -9.70
C VAL A 354 -7.74 -12.69 -10.94
N ILE A 355 -8.60 -11.67 -10.98
CA ILE A 355 -8.70 -10.74 -12.13
C ILE A 355 -7.40 -9.95 -12.30
N ILE A 356 -6.81 -9.42 -11.23
CA ILE A 356 -5.54 -8.68 -11.32
C ILE A 356 -4.43 -9.58 -11.87
N ILE A 357 -4.29 -10.80 -11.34
CA ILE A 357 -3.28 -11.76 -11.79
C ILE A 357 -3.54 -12.16 -13.26
N ALA A 358 -4.80 -12.43 -13.62
CA ALA A 358 -5.17 -12.79 -14.99
C ALA A 358 -4.84 -11.66 -15.99
N VAL A 359 -5.05 -10.40 -15.63
CA VAL A 359 -4.67 -9.25 -16.47
C VAL A 359 -3.16 -9.16 -16.63
N ILE A 360 -2.38 -9.35 -15.57
CA ILE A 360 -0.92 -9.36 -15.64
C ILE A 360 -0.43 -10.48 -16.58
N ILE A 361 -0.92 -11.71 -16.37
CA ILE A 361 -0.58 -12.86 -17.22
C ILE A 361 -0.98 -12.61 -18.67
N LEU A 362 -2.18 -12.07 -18.91
CA LEU A 362 -2.66 -11.75 -20.25
C LEU A 362 -1.75 -10.74 -20.94
N ILE A 363 -1.34 -9.67 -20.25
CA ILE A 363 -0.39 -8.69 -20.80
C ILE A 363 0.94 -9.37 -21.13
N SER A 364 1.50 -10.18 -20.22
CA SER A 364 2.76 -10.89 -20.44
C SER A 364 2.72 -11.94 -21.56
N ILE A 365 1.55 -12.50 -21.89
CA ILE A 365 1.40 -13.45 -23.00
C ILE A 365 1.15 -12.72 -24.33
N LEU A 366 0.40 -11.60 -24.29
CA LEU A 366 0.02 -10.83 -25.48
C LEU A 366 1.08 -9.84 -25.93
N PHE A 367 1.98 -9.42 -25.05
CA PHE A 367 3.09 -8.51 -25.31
C PHE A 367 4.37 -9.19 -24.89
#